data_AF-A0A3R6RA82-F1
#
_entry.id   AF-A0A3R6RA82-F1
#
_cell.length_a   1.000
_cell.length_b   1.000
_cell.length_c   1.000
_cell.angle_alpha   90.00
_cell.angle_beta   90.00
_cell.angle_gamma   90.00
#
_symmetry.space_group_name_H-M   'P 1'
#
loop_
_entity.id
_entity.type
_entity.pdbx_description
1 polymer ?
#
loop_
_entity_poly.entity_id
_entity_poly.type
_entity_poly.pdbx_seq_one_letter_code
_entity_poly.pdbx_strand_id
1 'polypeptide(L)'
;MDDYKEGKTSGRLYHAYKRDAEVLNSLEEMIFYMEDFFNSISFPFPGTEDRTFRAVKKNENKKERMIKVMKDEELLEQHGDKGTFIIRVQQRQHSSWQGLVTWVDEDKTVPFRSALELIKLIDGALGE
;
A
#
# COMPACT_ATOMS: atom_id res chain seq x y z
N MET A 1 -1.47 -11.18 5.76
CA MET A 1 -1.45 -11.08 7.23
C MET A 1 -1.17 -12.45 7.81
N ASP A 2 -0.25 -12.55 8.77
CA ASP A 2 0.24 -13.83 9.29
C ASP A 2 -0.16 -14.05 10.77
N ASP A 3 -0.26 -13.02 11.60
CA ASP A 3 -0.76 -13.13 12.99
C ASP A 3 -1.58 -11.90 13.40
N TYR A 4 -2.60 -12.12 14.24
CA TYR A 4 -3.40 -11.08 14.86
C TYR A 4 -3.62 -11.40 16.34
N LYS A 5 -3.01 -10.62 17.23
CA LYS A 5 -3.14 -10.78 18.70
C LYS A 5 -3.23 -9.43 19.38
N GLU A 6 -4.29 -9.22 20.16
CA GLU A 6 -4.47 -8.03 21.02
C GLU A 6 -4.26 -6.69 20.27
N GLY A 7 -4.75 -6.58 19.03
CA GLY A 7 -4.62 -5.38 18.19
C GLY A 7 -3.26 -5.23 17.49
N LYS A 8 -2.32 -6.17 17.69
CA LYS A 8 -1.07 -6.25 16.91
C LYS A 8 -1.27 -7.17 15.71
N THR A 9 -1.03 -6.61 14.54
CA THR A 9 -1.09 -7.28 13.24
C THR A 9 0.33 -7.49 12.75
N SER A 10 0.71 -8.74 12.46
CA SER A 10 1.94 -8.99 11.71
C SER A 10 1.61 -9.61 10.36
N GLY A 11 2.46 -9.35 9.37
CA GLY A 11 2.24 -9.89 8.05
C GLY A 11 3.37 -9.58 7.09
N ARG A 12 3.20 -10.06 5.87
CA ARG A 12 4.11 -9.84 4.76
C ARG A 12 3.47 -8.94 3.72
N LEU A 13 4.19 -7.91 3.31
CA LEU A 13 3.79 -7.03 2.21
C LEU A 13 4.57 -7.39 0.95
N TYR A 14 3.83 -7.63 -0.12
CA TYR A 14 4.36 -7.87 -1.44
C TYR A 14 3.94 -6.72 -2.37
N HIS A 15 4.86 -6.23 -3.19
CA HIS A 15 4.56 -5.24 -4.21
C HIS A 15 5.41 -5.49 -5.46
N ALA A 16 4.88 -5.14 -6.63
CA ALA A 16 5.47 -5.51 -7.93
C ALA A 16 6.88 -4.96 -8.22
N TYR A 17 7.41 -4.12 -7.34
CA TYR A 17 8.68 -3.42 -7.50
C TYR A 17 9.78 -3.99 -6.59
N LYS A 18 9.48 -4.98 -5.74
CA LYS A 18 10.44 -5.73 -4.94
C LYS A 18 10.06 -7.21 -4.94
N ARG A 19 11.06 -8.09 -5.05
CA ARG A 19 10.83 -9.55 -5.02
C ARG A 19 10.72 -10.10 -3.59
N ASP A 20 11.40 -9.44 -2.65
CA ASP A 20 11.37 -9.81 -1.24
C ASP A 20 10.10 -9.28 -0.57
N ALA A 21 9.54 -10.11 0.31
CA ALA A 21 8.43 -9.73 1.17
C ALA A 21 8.93 -8.85 2.30
N GLU A 22 8.29 -7.70 2.52
CA GLU A 22 8.60 -6.90 3.70
C GLU A 22 7.81 -7.44 4.88
N VAL A 23 8.52 -7.78 5.96
CA VAL A 23 7.90 -8.19 7.21
C VAL A 23 7.40 -6.95 7.92
N LEU A 24 6.10 -6.88 8.13
CA LEU A 24 5.42 -5.83 8.85
C LEU A 24 5.02 -6.34 10.23
N ASN A 25 5.30 -5.54 11.26
CA ASN A 25 4.94 -5.87 12.64
C ASN A 25 3.65 -5.17 13.11
N SER A 26 3.11 -4.25 12.30
CA SER A 26 1.86 -3.51 12.57
C SER A 26 1.29 -2.90 11.29
N LEU A 27 -0.02 -2.67 11.28
CA LEU A 27 -0.70 -1.87 10.23
C LEU A 27 -0.15 -0.45 10.11
N GLU A 28 0.30 0.17 11.20
CA GLU A 28 0.91 1.50 11.15
C GLU A 28 2.23 1.48 10.39
N GLU A 29 3.09 0.48 10.64
CA GLU A 29 4.35 0.27 9.94
C GLU A 29 4.12 0.09 8.43
N MET A 30 3.04 -0.62 8.07
CA MET A 30 2.60 -0.75 6.69
C MET A 30 2.30 0.59 6.03
N ILE A 31 1.58 1.48 6.72
CA ILE A 31 1.26 2.80 6.17
C ILE A 31 2.56 3.60 5.97
N PHE A 32 3.44 3.67 6.97
CA PHE A 32 4.71 4.41 6.82
C PHE A 32 5.57 3.85 5.69
N TYR A 33 5.66 2.52 5.58
CA TYR A 33 6.37 1.85 4.51
C TYR A 33 5.79 2.20 3.14
N MET A 34 4.47 2.10 2.98
CA MET A 34 3.79 2.42 1.73
C MET A 34 3.93 3.91 1.39
N GLU A 35 3.90 4.83 2.36
CA GLU A 35 4.17 6.26 2.14
C GLU A 35 5.56 6.50 1.57
N ASP A 36 6.59 5.92 2.19
CA ASP A 36 7.98 6.02 1.71
C ASP A 36 8.15 5.39 0.33
N PHE A 37 7.67 4.14 0.17
CA PHE A 37 7.69 3.42 -1.09
C PHE A 37 7.07 4.24 -2.22
N PHE A 38 5.93 4.85 -1.93
CA PHE A 38 5.24 5.63 -2.93
C PHE A 38 5.88 6.98 -3.26
N ASN A 39 6.48 7.64 -2.27
CA ASN A 39 7.31 8.83 -2.48
C ASN A 39 8.56 8.48 -3.29
N SER A 40 9.09 7.27 -3.11
CA SER A 40 10.20 6.72 -3.89
C SER A 40 9.82 6.53 -5.36
N ILE A 41 8.69 5.87 -5.63
CA ILE A 41 8.24 5.58 -7.02
C ILE A 41 7.52 6.75 -7.70
N SER A 42 7.22 7.83 -6.95
CA SER A 42 6.41 8.99 -7.42
C SER A 42 5.08 8.58 -8.07
N PHE A 43 4.50 7.47 -7.60
CA PHE A 43 3.28 6.87 -8.13
C PHE A 43 2.41 6.25 -7.01
N PRO A 44 1.07 6.24 -7.14
CA PRO A 44 0.28 7.19 -7.94
C PRO A 44 0.76 8.63 -7.71
N PHE A 45 0.78 9.40 -8.81
CA PHE A 45 1.26 10.78 -8.78
C PHE A 45 0.58 11.52 -7.62
N PRO A 46 1.33 12.19 -6.74
CA PRO A 46 0.72 12.98 -5.69
C PRO A 46 -0.18 14.02 -6.36
N GLY A 47 -1.51 13.91 -6.20
CA GLY A 47 -2.45 14.87 -6.76
C GLY A 47 -2.27 16.27 -6.15
N THR A 48 -1.65 16.31 -4.98
CA THR A 48 -1.16 17.51 -4.31
C THR A 48 0.34 17.70 -4.60
N GLU A 49 0.74 17.79 -5.86
CA GLU A 49 1.95 18.57 -6.13
C GLU A 49 1.63 20.00 -5.69
N ASP A 50 2.37 20.46 -4.68
CA ASP A 50 2.43 21.83 -4.21
C ASP A 50 2.28 22.77 -5.42
N ARG A 51 1.15 23.48 -5.54
CA ARG A 51 0.89 24.43 -6.62
C ARG A 51 1.89 25.59 -6.48
N THR A 52 3.13 25.37 -6.88
CA THR A 52 4.18 26.39 -6.86
C THR A 52 4.13 27.16 -8.16
N PHE A 53 3.72 28.42 -8.08
CA PHE A 53 3.68 29.38 -9.20
C PHE A 53 5.09 29.84 -9.66
N ARG A 54 6.15 29.22 -9.14
CA ARG A 54 7.53 29.53 -9.44
C ARG A 54 8.18 28.26 -9.96
N ALA A 55 8.67 28.30 -11.20
CA ALA A 55 9.46 27.23 -11.79
C ALA A 55 10.77 27.05 -11.01
N VAL A 56 10.70 26.33 -9.90
CA VAL A 56 11.89 25.80 -9.25
C VAL A 56 12.33 24.64 -10.12
N LYS A 57 13.51 24.73 -10.73
CA LYS A 57 14.14 23.60 -11.42
C LYS A 57 14.29 22.47 -10.41
N LYS A 58 13.31 21.57 -10.36
CA LYS A 58 13.39 20.32 -9.61
C LYS A 58 14.53 19.56 -10.29
N ASN A 59 15.62 19.37 -9.55
CA ASN A 59 16.75 18.62 -10.04
C ASN A 59 16.24 17.23 -10.43
N GLU A 60 16.06 16.99 -11.74
CA GLU A 60 15.70 15.70 -12.32
C GLU A 60 16.90 14.76 -12.16
N ASN A 61 17.27 14.45 -10.91
CA ASN A 61 17.93 13.19 -10.66
C ASN A 61 16.92 12.14 -11.07
N LYS A 62 17.15 11.65 -12.27
CA LYS A 62 16.51 10.57 -13.00
C LYS A 62 16.37 9.37 -12.06
N LYS A 63 15.40 9.42 -11.15
CA LYS A 63 15.06 8.32 -10.25
C LYS A 63 14.76 7.15 -11.17
N GLU A 64 15.63 6.14 -11.11
CA GLU A 64 15.56 4.94 -11.93
C GLU A 64 14.11 4.48 -12.00
N ARG A 65 13.59 4.38 -13.23
CA ARG A 65 12.24 3.83 -13.45
C ARG A 65 12.21 2.47 -12.76
N MET A 66 11.57 2.37 -11.60
CA MET A 66 11.55 1.12 -10.87
C MET A 66 10.87 0.09 -11.77
N ILE A 67 11.66 -0.90 -12.20
CA ILE A 67 11.22 -1.91 -13.14
C ILE A 67 10.28 -2.83 -12.36
N LYS A 68 9.09 -3.09 -12.89
CA LYS A 68 8.20 -4.11 -12.35
C LYS A 68 8.94 -5.46 -12.41
N VAL A 69 9.39 -5.95 -11.25
CA VAL A 69 10.24 -7.15 -11.13
C VAL A 69 9.45 -8.43 -10.90
N MET A 70 8.16 -8.30 -10.56
CA MET A 70 7.22 -9.41 -10.38
C MET A 70 5.96 -9.20 -11.21
N LYS A 71 5.43 -10.29 -11.79
CA LYS A 71 4.15 -10.29 -12.48
C LYS A 71 2.99 -10.24 -11.47
N ASP A 72 1.83 -9.78 -11.92
CA ASP A 72 0.62 -9.70 -11.10
C ASP A 72 0.22 -11.09 -10.57
N GLU A 73 0.42 -12.13 -11.40
CA GLU A 73 0.15 -13.54 -11.08
C GLU A 73 1.00 -14.00 -9.88
N GLU A 74 2.32 -13.74 -9.89
CA GLU A 74 3.23 -14.14 -8.79
C GLU A 74 2.93 -13.43 -7.45
N LEU A 75 2.37 -12.21 -7.51
CA LEU A 75 1.94 -11.49 -6.31
C LEU A 75 0.65 -12.05 -5.73
N LEU A 76 -0.23 -12.56 -6.59
CA LEU A 76 -1.53 -13.12 -6.20
C LEU A 76 -1.40 -14.54 -5.61
N GLU A 77 -0.30 -15.24 -5.91
CA GLU A 77 0.04 -16.55 -5.31
C GLU A 77 0.52 -16.44 -3.85
N GLN A 78 0.73 -15.22 -3.34
CA GLN A 78 1.15 -15.00 -1.96
C GLN A 78 -0.07 -14.95 -1.03
N HIS A 79 -0.16 -15.92 -0.12
CA HIS A 79 -1.22 -16.02 0.86
C HIS A 79 -0.69 -15.83 2.28
N GLY A 80 -1.35 -14.97 3.06
CA GLY A 80 -1.09 -14.84 4.49
C GLY A 80 -1.94 -15.81 5.30
N ASP A 81 -1.40 -16.32 6.41
CA ASP A 81 -2.04 -17.32 7.28
C ASP A 81 -3.40 -16.88 7.85
N LYS A 82 -3.52 -15.59 8.23
CA LYS A 82 -4.75 -15.01 8.81
C LYS A 82 -5.66 -14.33 7.80
N GLY A 83 -5.16 -14.02 6.61
CA GLY A 83 -5.92 -13.28 5.62
C GLY A 83 -5.04 -12.63 4.58
N THR A 84 -5.55 -12.60 3.35
CA THR A 84 -4.86 -12.04 2.19
C THR A 84 -5.61 -10.81 1.68
N PHE A 85 -4.95 -9.66 1.72
CA PHE A 85 -5.51 -8.37 1.33
C PHE A 85 -4.72 -7.79 0.15
N ILE A 86 -5.42 -7.46 -0.92
CA ILE A 86 -4.84 -6.77 -2.08
C ILE A 86 -5.23 -5.30 -1.99
N ILE A 87 -4.25 -4.41 -1.92
CA ILE A 87 -4.49 -2.98 -1.80
C ILE A 87 -4.09 -2.28 -3.09
N ARG A 88 -5.07 -1.61 -3.71
CA ARG A 88 -4.91 -0.84 -4.93
C ARG A 88 -5.11 0.62 -4.64
N VAL A 89 -4.01 1.35 -4.39
CA VAL A 89 -4.06 2.81 -4.24
C VAL A 89 -4.20 3.45 -5.62
N GLN A 90 -5.29 4.18 -5.83
CA GLN A 90 -5.60 4.83 -7.11
C GLN A 90 -5.26 6.32 -7.11
N GLN A 91 -5.48 7.00 -5.98
CA GLN A 91 -5.29 8.43 -5.87
C GLN A 91 -4.61 8.80 -4.55
N ARG A 92 -3.85 9.90 -4.60
CA ARG A 92 -3.35 10.60 -3.41
C ARG A 92 -3.80 12.04 -3.44
N GLN A 93 -4.94 12.30 -2.84
CA GLN A 93 -5.47 13.65 -2.65
C GLN A 93 -5.63 13.94 -1.16
N HIS A 94 -5.52 15.23 -0.80
CA HIS A 94 -5.69 15.70 0.59
C HIS A 94 -4.74 15.04 1.61
N SER A 95 -3.50 14.74 1.20
CA SER A 95 -2.52 14.07 2.05
C SER A 95 -3.01 12.72 2.59
N SER A 96 -3.87 12.04 1.83
CA SER A 96 -4.32 10.68 2.14
C SER A 96 -4.42 9.84 0.88
N TRP A 97 -4.73 8.56 1.07
CA TRP A 97 -4.84 7.59 -0.01
C TRP A 97 -6.29 7.21 -0.25
N GLN A 98 -6.64 7.10 -1.53
CA GLN A 98 -7.92 6.57 -1.97
C GLN A 98 -7.69 5.40 -2.91
N GLY A 99 -8.52 4.37 -2.79
CA GLY A 99 -8.34 3.16 -3.56
C GLY A 99 -9.33 2.05 -3.21
N LEU A 100 -8.95 0.83 -3.54
CA LEU A 100 -9.72 -0.38 -3.30
C LEU A 100 -8.88 -1.35 -2.47
N VAL A 101 -9.49 -1.98 -1.50
CA VAL A 101 -8.95 -3.15 -0.81
C VAL A 101 -9.81 -4.36 -1.16
N THR A 102 -9.18 -5.44 -1.60
CA THR A 102 -9.84 -6.72 -1.88
C THR A 102 -9.36 -7.73 -0.87
N TRP A 103 -10.27 -8.27 -0.07
CA TRP A 103 -10.03 -9.42 0.77
C TRP A 103 -10.26 -10.68 -0.07
N VAL A 104 -9.18 -11.42 -0.31
CA VAL A 104 -9.18 -12.58 -1.21
C VAL A 104 -9.95 -13.76 -0.61
N ASP A 105 -9.93 -13.91 0.72
CA ASP A 105 -10.56 -15.04 1.40
C ASP A 105 -12.10 -15.00 1.29
N GLU A 106 -12.68 -13.80 1.43
CA GLU A 106 -14.12 -13.57 1.28
C GLU A 106 -14.57 -13.12 -0.12
N ASP A 107 -13.64 -13.04 -1.10
CA ASP A 107 -13.88 -12.43 -2.42
C ASP A 107 -14.53 -11.02 -2.33
N LYS A 108 -14.15 -10.25 -1.29
CA LYS A 108 -14.81 -8.99 -0.93
C LYS A 108 -13.96 -7.80 -1.30
N THR A 109 -14.42 -6.97 -2.23
CA THR A 109 -13.75 -5.72 -2.61
C THR A 109 -14.47 -4.51 -2.04
N VAL A 110 -13.77 -3.69 -1.27
CA VAL A 110 -14.30 -2.49 -0.60
C VAL A 110 -13.45 -1.27 -0.97
N PRO A 111 -14.06 -0.14 -1.37
CA PRO A 111 -13.32 1.10 -1.55
C PRO A 111 -12.92 1.71 -0.21
N PHE A 112 -11.72 2.27 -0.14
CA PHE A 112 -11.27 3.09 0.98
C PHE A 112 -11.00 4.53 0.53
N ARG A 113 -11.32 5.49 1.39
CA ARG A 113 -11.23 6.94 1.14
C ARG A 113 -10.07 7.61 1.88
N SER A 114 -9.40 6.88 2.76
CA SER A 114 -8.25 7.38 3.54
C SER A 114 -7.39 6.22 4.05
N ALA A 115 -6.13 6.49 4.38
CA ALA A 115 -5.25 5.50 5.03
C ALA A 115 -5.84 4.94 6.35
N LEU A 116 -6.50 5.80 7.14
CA LEU A 116 -7.19 5.36 8.36
C LEU A 116 -8.39 4.44 8.06
N GLU A 117 -9.11 4.70 6.96
CA GLU A 117 -10.24 3.86 6.55
C GLU A 117 -9.74 2.48 6.11
N LEU A 118 -8.60 2.43 5.41
CA LEU A 118 -7.92 1.18 5.08
C LEU A 118 -7.55 0.37 6.34
N ILE A 119 -6.95 1.02 7.36
CA ILE A 119 -6.62 0.36 8.64
C ILE A 119 -7.88 -0.25 9.26
N LYS A 120 -8.97 0.52 9.35
CA LYS A 120 -10.24 0.05 9.93
C LYS A 120 -10.85 -1.12 9.16
N LEU A 121 -10.76 -1.11 7.83
CA LEU A 121 -11.27 -2.21 7.00
C LEU A 121 -10.48 -3.50 7.23
N ILE A 122 -9.16 -3.42 7.35
CA ILE A 122 -8.31 -4.59 7.62
C ILE A 122 -8.50 -5.07 9.05
N ASP A 123 -8.49 -4.17 10.04
CA ASP A 123 -8.71 -4.52 11.45
C ASP A 123 -10.09 -5.16 11.67
N GLY A 124 -11.14 -4.59 11.07
CA GLY A 124 -12.48 -5.18 11.10
C GLY A 124 -12.55 -6.57 10.47
N ALA A 125 -11.85 -6.80 9.36
CA ALA A 125 -11.81 -8.12 8.72
C ALA A 125 -10.98 -9.16 9.50
N LEU A 126 -10.03 -8.73 10.34
CA LEU A 126 -9.20 -9.62 11.16
C LEU A 126 -9.79 -9.88 12.56
N GLY A 127 -10.68 -9.00 13.02
CA GLY A 127 -11.33 -9.07 14.34
C GLY A 127 -12.67 -9.82 14.37
N GLU A 128 -13.20 -10.23 13.20
CA GLU A 128 -14.32 -11.19 13.10
C GLU A 128 -13.82 -12.64 13.24
#